data_AF-A0A941LMN3-F1
#
_entry.id   AF-A0A941LMN3-F1
#
_cell.length_a   1.000
_cell.length_b   1.000
_cell.length_c   1.000
_cell.angle_alpha   90.00
_cell.angle_beta   90.00
_cell.angle_gamma   90.00
#
_symmetry.space_group_name_H-M   'P 1'
#
loop_
_entity.id
_entity.type
_entity.pdbx_description
1 polymer ?
#
loop_
_entity_poly.entity_id
_entity_poly.type
_entity_poly.pdbx_seq_one_letter_code
_entity_poly.pdbx_strand_id
1 'polypeptide(L)'
;MLQTMVSKIAIDCILSEGSDGLQGDGCIYALSSSPPSITGPEHLHPGDYVKLRLWLPDDESSAIQIDLAEVQWVKHQWIKLDLLLTSHKDQARLRQFIAPTNEALPVPHRMWEQIVIRA
;
A
#
# COMPACT_ATOMS: atom_id res chain seq x y z
N MET A 1 22.96 13.44 11.87
CA MET A 1 21.78 14.15 11.36
C MET A 1 20.79 13.12 10.87
N LEU A 2 19.73 12.85 11.64
CA LEU A 2 18.67 11.94 11.21
C LEU A 2 17.85 12.71 10.17
N GLN A 3 18.16 12.56 8.87
CA GLN A 3 17.23 12.99 7.84
C GLN A 3 15.96 12.17 8.09
N THR A 4 14.94 12.81 8.62
CA THR A 4 13.59 12.26 8.69
C THR A 4 13.26 11.82 7.26
N MET A 5 13.09 10.51 7.06
CA MET A 5 12.63 9.94 5.79
C MET A 5 11.18 10.41 5.58
N VAL A 6 11.01 11.66 5.18
CA VAL A 6 9.70 12.21 4.82
C VAL A 6 9.48 11.79 3.37
N SER A 7 8.71 10.72 3.19
CA SER A 7 8.21 10.34 1.88
C SER A 7 7.47 11.53 1.27
N LYS A 8 7.91 11.95 0.09
CA LYS A 8 7.29 13.06 -0.67
C LYS A 8 6.17 12.58 -1.60
N ILE A 9 5.96 11.27 -1.65
CA ILE A 9 4.95 10.62 -2.47
C ILE A 9 4.02 9.83 -1.56
N ALA A 10 2.73 9.86 -1.89
CA ALA A 10 1.74 9.00 -1.29
C ALA A 10 0.85 8.35 -2.36
N ILE A 11 0.27 7.21 -2.00
CA ILE A 11 -0.60 6.41 -2.87
C ILE A 11 -1.91 6.17 -2.14
N ASP A 12 -3.01 6.55 -2.77
CA ASP A 12 -4.36 6.17 -2.35
C ASP A 12 -4.77 4.97 -3.16
N CYS A 13 -5.22 3.90 -2.52
CA CYS A 13 -5.52 2.64 -3.17
C CYS A 13 -6.79 2.03 -2.59
N ILE A 14 -7.67 1.52 -3.46
CA ILE A 14 -8.78 0.67 -3.06
C ILE A 14 -8.32 -0.78 -3.21
N LEU A 15 -8.42 -1.55 -2.14
CA LEU A 15 -8.05 -2.97 -2.13
C LEU A 15 -9.10 -3.80 -2.87
N SER A 16 -8.63 -4.85 -3.52
CA SER A 16 -9.45 -5.86 -4.17
C SER A 16 -9.09 -7.23 -3.59
N GLU A 17 -10.06 -8.15 -3.52
CA GLU A 17 -9.74 -9.56 -3.28
C GLU A 17 -8.93 -10.08 -4.47
N GLY A 18 -7.61 -10.21 -4.27
CA GLY A 18 -6.71 -10.87 -5.20
C GLY A 18 -6.54 -12.34 -4.84
N SER A 19 -6.37 -13.19 -5.85
CA SER A 19 -6.08 -14.62 -5.64
C SER A 19 -4.71 -14.89 -5.01
N ASP A 20 -3.79 -13.91 -5.04
CA ASP A 20 -2.39 -14.01 -4.58
C ASP A 20 -1.95 -12.79 -3.74
N GLY A 21 -2.70 -12.48 -2.69
CA GLY A 21 -2.35 -11.47 -1.68
C GLY A 21 -2.97 -10.10 -1.92
N LEU A 22 -2.39 -9.05 -1.33
CA LEU A 22 -2.94 -7.70 -1.41
C LEU A 22 -2.74 -7.10 -2.80
N GLN A 23 -3.84 -6.76 -3.45
CA GLN A 23 -3.85 -6.05 -4.72
C GLN A 23 -4.85 -4.89 -4.67
N GLY A 24 -4.61 -3.85 -5.45
CA GLY A 24 -5.57 -2.77 -5.58
C GLY A 24 -5.33 -1.80 -6.72
N ASP A 25 -6.26 -0.87 -6.85
CA ASP A 25 -6.29 0.20 -7.83
C ASP A 25 -6.17 1.54 -7.12
N GLY A 26 -5.29 2.42 -7.61
CA GLY A 26 -4.97 3.63 -6.90
C GLY A 26 -4.43 4.77 -7.74
N CYS A 27 -4.15 5.87 -7.05
CA CYS A 27 -3.58 7.09 -7.63
C CYS A 27 -2.35 7.51 -6.82
N ILE A 28 -1.30 7.95 -7.52
CA ILE A 28 -0.07 8.46 -6.90
C ILE A 28 -0.15 9.99 -6.88
N TYR A 29 0.30 10.61 -5.80
CA TYR A 29 0.35 12.06 -5.68
C TYR A 29 1.58 12.53 -4.91
N ALA A 30 2.09 13.70 -5.30
CA ALA A 30 3.20 14.35 -4.64
C ALA A 30 2.72 15.19 -3.43
N LEU A 31 3.25 14.89 -2.25
CA LEU A 31 3.02 15.62 -0.99
C LEU A 31 3.79 16.96 -0.93
N SER A 32 4.80 17.13 -1.78
CA SER A 32 5.63 18.35 -1.80
C SER A 32 4.98 19.54 -2.53
N SER A 33 3.84 19.34 -3.18
CA SER A 33 3.08 20.42 -3.83
C SER A 33 1.81 20.76 -3.04
N SER A 34 1.44 22.03 -3.03
CA SER A 34 0.17 22.51 -2.49
C SER A 34 -0.61 23.22 -3.60
N PRO A 35 -1.71 22.65 -4.14
CA PRO A 35 -2.29 21.35 -3.78
C PRO A 35 -1.43 20.15 -4.22
N PRO A 36 -1.64 18.94 -3.66
CA PRO A 36 -0.98 17.72 -4.12
C PRO A 36 -1.26 17.49 -5.60
N SER A 37 -0.21 17.31 -6.40
CA SER A 37 -0.33 17.02 -7.83
C SER A 37 -0.36 15.51 -8.04
N ILE A 38 -1.36 15.03 -8.79
CA ILE A 38 -1.41 13.65 -9.26
C ILE A 38 -0.19 13.42 -10.17
N THR A 39 0.46 12.28 -9.98
CA THR A 39 1.65 11.85 -10.72
C THR A 39 1.45 10.38 -11.14
N GLY A 40 2.22 9.93 -12.13
CA GLY A 40 2.20 8.56 -12.61
C GLY A 40 3.33 7.68 -12.04
N PRO A 41 3.23 6.36 -12.22
CA PRO A 41 4.23 5.37 -11.76
C PRO A 41 5.64 5.63 -12.28
N GLU A 42 5.80 6.31 -13.42
CA GLU A 42 7.09 6.66 -14.02
C GLU A 42 7.98 7.54 -13.14
N HIS A 43 7.43 8.13 -12.06
CA HIS A 43 8.17 8.92 -11.09
C HIS A 43 8.66 8.11 -9.88
N LEU A 44 8.32 6.81 -9.80
CA LEU A 44 8.75 5.91 -8.74
C LEU A 44 9.89 5.01 -9.19
N HIS A 45 10.85 4.79 -8.31
CA HIS A 45 11.99 3.91 -8.52
C HIS A 45 12.08 2.85 -7.41
N PRO A 46 12.61 1.65 -7.70
CA PRO A 46 12.96 0.70 -6.65
C PRO A 46 13.84 1.34 -5.56
N GLY A 47 13.50 1.11 -4.30
CA GLY A 47 14.13 1.72 -3.13
C GLY A 47 13.51 3.06 -2.68
N ASP A 48 12.58 3.63 -3.45
CA ASP A 48 11.83 4.82 -3.01
C ASP A 48 10.89 4.47 -1.86
N TYR A 49 10.74 5.42 -0.93
CA TYR A 49 9.80 5.31 0.18
C TYR A 49 8.54 6.13 -0.08
N VAL A 50 7.39 5.50 0.13
CA VAL A 50 6.06 6.10 -0.07
C VAL A 50 5.17 5.90 1.15
N LYS A 51 4.15 6.75 1.28
CA LYS A 51 3.03 6.53 2.22
C LYS A 51 1.87 5.90 1.46
N LEU A 52 1.04 5.11 2.15
CA LEU A 52 -0.19 4.58 1.57
C LEU A 52 -1.41 4.83 2.43
N ARG A 53 -2.54 5.00 1.74
CA ARG A 53 -3.87 4.88 2.32
C ARG A 53 -4.64 3.82 1.56
N LEU A 54 -4.95 2.73 2.25
CA LEU A 54 -5.65 1.58 1.68
C LEU A 54 -7.11 1.61 2.12
N TRP A 55 -8.03 1.69 1.16
CA TRP A 55 -9.46 1.63 1.39
C TRP A 55 -9.94 0.20 1.16
N LEU A 56 -10.69 -0.34 2.11
CA LEU A 56 -11.32 -1.64 1.96
C LEU A 56 -12.66 -1.46 1.23
N PRO A 57 -13.03 -2.33 0.28
CA PRO A 57 -14.25 -2.18 -0.50
C PRO A 57 -15.53 -2.23 0.36
N ASP A 58 -15.51 -2.97 1.47
CA ASP A 58 -16.67 -3.16 2.36
C ASP A 58 -16.60 -2.36 3.67
N ASP A 59 -15.56 -1.55 3.87
CA ASP A 59 -15.38 -0.73 5.08
C ASP A 59 -15.05 0.72 4.71
N GLU A 60 -16.09 1.55 4.66
CA GLU A 60 -15.99 2.99 4.40
C GLU A 60 -15.56 3.82 5.62
N SER A 61 -15.38 3.20 6.79
CA SER A 61 -15.27 3.96 8.04
C SER A 61 -13.88 4.56 8.27
N SER A 62 -12.81 3.99 7.70
CA SER A 62 -11.49 4.62 7.66
C SER A 62 -10.48 3.88 6.76
N ALA A 63 -9.64 4.62 6.02
CA ALA A 63 -8.51 4.03 5.33
C ALA A 63 -7.47 3.44 6.31
N ILE A 64 -6.91 2.29 5.96
CA ILE A 64 -5.71 1.73 6.60
C ILE A 64 -4.50 2.59 6.20
N GLN A 65 -3.79 3.12 7.20
CA GLN A 65 -2.61 3.96 6.98
C GLN A 65 -1.33 3.11 6.98
N ILE A 66 -0.52 3.25 5.93
CA ILE A 66 0.85 2.74 5.90
C ILE A 66 1.78 3.95 5.95
N ASP A 67 2.51 4.06 7.06
CA ASP A 67 3.40 5.20 7.32
C ASP A 67 4.67 5.14 6.46
N LEU A 68 5.09 3.93 6.10
CA LEU A 68 6.26 3.69 5.24
C LEU A 68 6.10 2.40 4.47
N ALA A 69 6.23 2.48 3.15
CA ALA A 69 6.43 1.35 2.28
C ALA A 69 7.58 1.62 1.31
N GLU A 70 8.26 0.57 0.89
CA GLU A 70 9.37 0.64 -0.05
C GLU A 70 8.94 0.10 -1.41
N VAL A 71 9.23 0.85 -2.46
CA VAL A 71 9.03 0.42 -3.84
C VAL A 71 10.01 -0.71 -4.16
N GLN A 72 9.49 -1.89 -4.46
CA GLN A 72 10.31 -3.05 -4.85
C GLN A 72 10.54 -3.08 -6.36
N TRP A 73 9.50 -2.80 -7.14
CA TRP A 73 9.60 -2.65 -8.58
C TRP A 73 8.43 -1.83 -9.14
N VAL A 74 8.68 -1.25 -10.31
CA VAL A 74 7.66 -0.59 -11.15
C VAL A 74 7.69 -1.23 -12.53
N LYS A 75 6.53 -1.67 -13.04
CA LYS A 75 6.36 -2.26 -14.37
C LYS A 75 5.09 -1.70 -15.02
N HIS A 76 5.26 -0.82 -15.99
CA HIS A 76 4.14 -0.09 -16.63
C HIS A 76 3.30 0.66 -15.59
N GLN A 77 2.08 0.19 -15.33
CA GLN A 77 1.13 0.76 -14.37
C GLN A 77 1.16 0.02 -13.02
N TRP A 78 1.96 -1.03 -12.90
CA TRP A 78 2.01 -1.88 -11.71
C TRP A 78 3.19 -1.50 -10.83
N ILE A 79 2.94 -1.36 -9.54
CA ILE A 79 3.93 -1.03 -8.53
C ILE A 79 3.84 -2.10 -7.45
N LYS A 80 4.96 -2.76 -7.14
CA LYS A 80 5.05 -3.63 -5.96
C LYS A 80 5.71 -2.89 -4.81
N LEU A 81 5.12 -3.01 -3.64
CA LEU A 81 5.55 -2.33 -2.43
C LEU A 81 5.68 -3.34 -1.30
N ASP A 82 6.72 -3.16 -0.48
CA ASP A 82 6.87 -3.82 0.82
C ASP A 82 6.39 -2.85 1.91
N LEU A 83 5.45 -3.29 2.74
CA LEU A 83 4.88 -2.51 3.84
C LEU A 83 5.79 -2.60 5.06
N LEU A 84 6.50 -1.51 5.37
CA LEU A 84 7.53 -1.51 6.41
C LEU A 84 7.01 -1.02 7.75
N LEU A 85 6.23 0.07 7.76
CA LEU A 85 5.69 0.67 8.97
C LEU A 85 4.17 0.81 8.86
N THR A 86 3.47 0.15 9.78
CA THR A 86 2.01 0.12 9.87
C THR A 86 1.62 -0.05 11.33
N SER A 87 0.56 0.61 11.77
CA SER A 87 0.07 0.48 13.14
C SER A 87 -0.40 -0.96 13.43
N HIS A 88 -0.28 -1.43 14.66
CA HIS A 88 -0.80 -2.77 15.04
C HIS A 88 -2.30 -2.92 14.74
N LYS A 89 -3.07 -1.84 14.90
CA LYS A 89 -4.50 -1.80 14.58
C LYS A 89 -4.73 -2.05 13.09
N ASP A 90 -4.01 -1.34 12.23
CA ASP A 90 -4.18 -1.46 10.78
C ASP A 90 -3.59 -2.76 10.22
N GLN A 91 -2.53 -3.28 10.83
CA GLN A 91 -2.04 -4.64 10.54
C GLN A 91 -3.11 -5.70 10.82
N ALA A 92 -3.83 -5.58 11.94
CA ALA A 92 -4.92 -6.52 12.26
C ALA A 92 -6.05 -6.44 11.23
N ARG A 93 -6.42 -5.22 10.79
CA ARG A 93 -7.44 -5.01 9.74
C ARG A 93 -7.03 -5.61 8.40
N LEU A 94 -5.77 -5.41 7.98
CA LEU A 94 -5.24 -6.03 6.76
C LEU A 94 -5.25 -7.56 6.84
N ARG A 95 -4.85 -8.13 7.98
CA ARG A 95 -4.86 -9.58 8.19
C ARG A 95 -6.28 -10.15 8.14
N GLN A 96 -7.25 -9.44 8.71
CA GLN A 96 -8.66 -9.83 8.64
C GLN A 96 -9.18 -9.79 7.20
N PHE A 97 -8.80 -8.78 6.42
CA PHE A 97 -9.20 -8.66 5.03
C PHE A 97 -8.69 -9.82 4.16
N ILE A 98 -7.45 -10.29 4.38
CA ILE A 98 -6.88 -11.42 3.62
C ILE A 98 -7.12 -12.78 4.26
N ALA A 99 -7.80 -12.84 5.41
CA ALA A 99 -8.08 -14.09 6.06
C ALA A 99 -9.04 -14.90 5.17
N PRO A 100 -8.71 -16.16 4.83
CA PRO A 100 -9.59 -16.97 4.01
C PRO A 100 -10.93 -17.15 4.73
N THR A 101 -12.03 -17.03 3.98
CA THR A 101 -13.40 -17.26 4.46
C THR A 101 -13.62 -18.68 5.00
N ASN A 102 -12.66 -19.59 4.77
CA ASN A 102 -12.69 -20.97 5.24
C ASN A 102 -11.43 -21.26 6.07
N GLU A 103 -11.60 -21.65 7.34
CA GLU A 103 -10.58 -21.76 8.41
C GLU A 103 -9.45 -22.78 8.14
N ALA A 104 -9.32 -23.35 6.94
CA ALA A 104 -8.50 -24.53 6.69
C ALA A 104 -7.06 -24.25 6.24
N LEU A 105 -6.70 -23.02 5.85
CA LEU A 105 -5.36 -22.73 5.32
C LEU A 105 -4.70 -21.55 6.05
N PRO A 106 -3.49 -21.74 6.60
CA PRO A 106 -2.73 -20.62 7.16
C PRO A 106 -2.38 -19.65 6.03
N VAL A 107 -2.78 -18.39 6.20
CA VAL A 107 -2.31 -17.31 5.33
C VAL A 107 -0.78 -17.28 5.41
N PRO A 108 -0.05 -17.36 4.28
CA PRO A 108 1.39 -17.24 4.28
C PRO A 108 1.81 -15.97 5.03
N HIS A 109 2.76 -16.09 5.97
CA HIS A 109 3.13 -15.01 6.89
C HIS A 109 3.49 -13.67 6.23
N ARG A 110 3.88 -13.67 4.95
CA ARG A 110 4.29 -12.47 4.18
C ARG A 110 3.19 -11.84 3.32
N MET A 111 2.00 -12.44 3.25
CA MET A 111 0.98 -12.05 2.27
C MET A 111 0.35 -10.67 2.54
N TRP A 112 0.40 -10.19 3.79
CA TRP A 112 -0.03 -8.84 4.19
C TRP A 112 1.12 -7.82 4.20
N GLU A 113 2.37 -8.26 4.03
CA GLU A 113 3.56 -7.39 4.07
C GLU A 113 3.91 -6.83 2.69
N GLN A 114 3.26 -7.34 1.63
CA GLN A 114 3.48 -6.88 0.26
C GLN A 114 2.15 -6.54 -0.39
N ILE A 115 2.14 -5.47 -1.20
CA ILE A 115 0.98 -5.08 -2.00
C ILE A 115 1.41 -4.79 -3.43
N VAL A 116 0.54 -5.13 -4.38
CA VAL A 116 0.67 -4.74 -5.79
C VAL A 116 -0.44 -3.76 -6.14
N ILE A 117 -0.06 -2.56 -6.58
CA ILE A 117 -1.01 -1.49 -6.91
C ILE A 117 -0.93 -1.20 -8.40
N ARG A 118 -2.10 -1.07 -9.04
CA ARG A 118 -2.21 -0.46 -10.37
C ARG A 118 -2.49 1.04 -10.20
N ALA A 119 -1.66 1.88 -10.80
CA ALA A 119 -1.80 3.33 -10.80
C ALA A 119 -1.46 3.94 -12.15
#